data_AF-A0A6N7PQ53-F1
#
_entry.id   AF-A0A6N7PQ53-F1
#
_cell.length_a   1.000
_cell.length_b   1.000
_cell.length_c   1.000
_cell.angle_alpha   90.00
_cell.angle_beta   90.00
_cell.angle_gamma   90.00
#
_symmetry.space_group_name_H-M   'P 1'
#
loop_
_entity.id
_entity.type
_entity.pdbx_description
1 polymer ?
#
loop_
_entity_poly.entity_id
_entity_poly.type
_entity_poly.pdbx_seq_one_letter_code
_entity_poly.pdbx_strand_id
1 'polypeptide(L)'
;MRQGAVVLGVILLGFQNYVRDRLGEELWRTVQTEAGVAGRVYLPSQSYPGEELQALVSSLSRLTGMTMPLVLESFGDKLAAELLRVYGGLLDPRWRVLDVLIHSEELVERMAQRNGDITPQSPLTGRWGKDGEVILSYQSHLKHCALIKGIVRGMGANLEQPVLIEEIRCMLTGATACELAVRLERTQQAQGNARRLTPPAMSYSAVKAALFTDRSDRSSVLPGPPSSKQEASSSWRTNLTTIPPPSGVVPARSSSPSSAPSPAPSTSPSTSPSTPPSAEGEPSELGRRR
;
A
#
# COMPACT_ATOMS: atom_id res chain seq x y z
N MET A 1 15.55 14.79 -13.16
CA MET A 1 14.99 14.69 -11.79
C MET A 1 14.02 13.52 -11.77
N ARG A 2 13.91 12.73 -10.69
CA ARG A 2 12.80 11.77 -10.58
C ARG A 2 11.56 12.53 -10.13
N GLN A 3 10.50 12.53 -10.93
CA GLN A 3 9.18 12.93 -10.45
C GLN A 3 8.73 11.92 -9.38
N GLY A 4 8.05 12.41 -8.33
CA GLY A 4 7.40 11.53 -7.36
C GLY A 4 6.31 10.73 -8.06
N ALA A 5 6.15 9.46 -7.69
CA ALA A 5 5.07 8.63 -8.25
C ALA A 5 3.73 9.19 -7.76
N VAL A 6 2.89 9.67 -8.69
CA VAL A 6 1.59 10.25 -8.36
C VAL A 6 0.51 9.18 -8.16
N VAL A 7 -0.56 9.56 -7.47
CA VAL A 7 -1.77 8.75 -7.27
C VAL A 7 -3.01 9.59 -7.57
N LEU A 8 -3.99 9.01 -8.25
CA LEU A 8 -5.23 9.71 -8.61
C LEU A 8 -6.14 9.85 -7.38
N GLY A 9 -6.75 11.02 -7.21
CA GLY A 9 -7.56 11.39 -6.04
C GLY A 9 -8.75 10.47 -5.75
N VAL A 10 -9.28 9.77 -6.78
CA VAL A 10 -10.31 8.72 -6.59
C VAL A 10 -9.83 7.60 -5.65
N ILE A 11 -8.53 7.29 -5.66
CA ILE A 11 -7.93 6.25 -4.81
C ILE A 11 -7.84 6.75 -3.36
N LEU A 12 -7.42 8.01 -3.15
CA LEU A 12 -7.35 8.61 -1.82
C LEU A 12 -8.74 8.84 -1.20
N LEU A 13 -9.71 9.30 -1.98
CA LEU A 13 -11.12 9.40 -1.58
C LEU A 13 -11.74 8.02 -1.32
N GLY A 14 -11.40 7.02 -2.13
CA GLY A 14 -11.79 5.62 -1.89
C GLY A 14 -11.22 5.06 -0.59
N PHE A 15 -9.97 5.40 -0.25
CA PHE A 15 -9.36 5.00 1.03
C PHE A 15 -10.03 5.68 2.22
N GLN A 16 -10.30 6.99 2.10
CA GLN A 16 -11.09 7.75 3.06
C GLN A 16 -12.44 7.09 3.35
N ASN A 17 -13.21 6.77 2.32
CA ASN A 17 -14.52 6.14 2.47
C ASN A 17 -14.39 4.71 3.03
N TYR A 18 -13.44 3.91 2.56
CA TYR A 18 -13.14 2.59 3.12
C TYR A 18 -12.88 2.62 4.64
N VAL A 19 -12.11 3.58 5.15
CA VAL A 19 -11.88 3.71 6.61
C VAL A 19 -13.15 4.15 7.33
N ARG A 20 -13.86 5.17 6.82
CA ARG A 20 -15.08 5.71 7.45
C ARG A 20 -16.19 4.65 7.53
N ASP A 21 -16.44 3.93 6.43
CA ASP A 21 -17.50 2.93 6.32
C ASP A 21 -17.22 1.65 7.12
N ARG A 22 -15.94 1.28 7.30
CA ARG A 22 -15.54 0.05 8.01
C ARG A 22 -15.23 0.26 9.50
N LEU A 23 -14.67 1.42 9.85
CA LEU A 23 -14.01 1.67 11.14
C LEU A 23 -14.41 3.00 11.79
N GLY A 24 -15.19 3.84 11.10
CA GLY A 24 -15.80 5.06 11.63
C GLY A 24 -14.99 6.34 11.42
N GLU A 25 -15.70 7.48 11.49
CA GLU A 25 -15.15 8.83 11.30
C GLU A 25 -14.00 9.17 12.25
N GLU A 26 -14.03 8.68 13.50
CA GLU A 26 -13.03 9.04 14.50
C GLU A 26 -11.66 8.41 14.16
N LEU A 27 -11.63 7.14 13.78
CA LEU A 27 -10.39 6.52 13.32
C LEU A 27 -9.88 7.18 12.03
N TRP A 28 -10.77 7.62 11.15
CA TRP A 28 -10.38 8.40 9.95
C TRP A 28 -9.71 9.74 10.31
N ARG A 29 -10.14 10.43 11.39
CA ARG A 29 -9.45 11.63 11.90
C ARG A 29 -8.06 11.28 12.46
N THR A 30 -7.94 10.19 13.23
CA THR A 30 -6.65 9.72 13.74
C THR A 30 -5.68 9.37 12.60
N VAL A 31 -6.16 8.62 11.59
CA VAL A 31 -5.37 8.19 10.43
C VAL A 31 -4.84 9.37 9.61
N GLN A 32 -5.68 10.37 9.30
CA GLN A 32 -5.21 11.59 8.62
C GLN A 32 -4.17 12.36 9.44
N THR A 33 -4.37 12.45 10.75
CA THR A 33 -3.48 13.18 11.66
C THR A 33 -2.12 12.50 11.76
N GLU A 34 -2.09 11.18 11.95
CA GLU A 34 -0.86 10.38 11.97
C GLU A 34 -0.13 10.38 10.60
N ALA A 35 -0.87 10.47 9.50
CA ALA A 35 -0.33 10.53 8.14
C ALA A 35 0.11 11.94 7.70
N GLY A 36 -0.07 12.97 8.53
CA GLY A 36 0.31 14.36 8.22
C GLY A 36 -0.62 15.07 7.23
N VAL A 37 -1.80 14.53 6.94
CA VAL A 37 -2.79 15.04 5.97
C VAL A 37 -4.11 15.44 6.63
N ALA A 38 -4.05 15.94 7.86
CA ALA A 38 -5.22 16.44 8.60
C ALA A 38 -5.95 17.56 7.83
N GLY A 39 -7.25 17.37 7.57
CA GLY A 39 -8.07 18.35 6.85
C GLY A 39 -7.85 18.39 5.32
N ARG A 40 -7.11 17.43 4.77
CA ARG A 40 -6.91 17.28 3.32
C ARG A 40 -8.23 16.89 2.64
N VAL A 41 -8.53 17.52 1.50
CA VAL A 41 -9.71 17.21 0.68
C VAL A 41 -9.25 16.68 -0.67
N TYR A 42 -9.73 15.49 -1.03
CA TYR A 42 -9.35 14.78 -2.25
C TYR A 42 -10.42 14.92 -3.34
N LEU A 43 -10.02 15.39 -4.53
CA LEU A 43 -10.87 15.54 -5.70
C LEU A 43 -10.58 14.39 -6.69
N PRO A 44 -11.60 13.63 -7.16
CA PRO A 44 -11.38 12.39 -7.91
C PRO A 44 -10.49 12.48 -9.15
N SER A 45 -10.49 13.63 -9.84
CA SER A 45 -9.74 13.90 -11.07
C SER A 45 -8.36 14.54 -10.85
N GLN A 46 -7.97 14.87 -9.61
CA GLN A 46 -6.66 15.48 -9.34
C GLN A 46 -5.60 14.42 -8.98
N SER A 47 -4.36 14.66 -9.39
CA SER A 47 -3.20 13.85 -9.02
C SER A 47 -2.54 14.38 -7.74
N TYR A 48 -2.22 13.47 -6.82
CA TYR A 48 -1.60 13.74 -5.52
C TYR A 48 -0.27 12.98 -5.39
N PRO A 49 0.62 13.34 -4.46
CA PRO A 49 1.84 12.57 -4.18
C PRO A 49 1.49 11.17 -3.66
N GLY A 50 2.10 10.12 -4.23
CA GLY A 50 1.80 8.72 -3.87
C GLY A 50 2.19 8.36 -2.43
N GLU A 51 3.10 9.12 -1.83
CA GLU A 51 3.44 9.03 -0.42
C GLU A 51 2.27 9.39 0.53
N GLU A 52 1.29 10.21 0.10
CA GLU A 52 0.09 10.47 0.92
C GLU A 52 -0.69 9.16 1.16
N LEU A 53 -0.86 8.33 0.12
CA LEU A 53 -1.52 7.03 0.25
C LEU A 53 -0.69 6.06 1.09
N GLN A 54 0.64 6.06 0.92
CA GLN A 54 1.53 5.19 1.71
C GLN A 54 1.50 5.55 3.20
N ALA A 55 1.47 6.84 3.54
CA ALA A 55 1.37 7.33 4.92
C ALA A 55 0.01 6.98 5.57
N LEU A 56 -1.09 7.16 4.84
CA LEU A 56 -2.44 6.80 5.26
C LEU A 56 -2.59 5.29 5.53
N VAL A 57 -2.08 4.44 4.63
CA VAL A 57 -2.08 2.98 4.77
C VAL A 57 -1.19 2.52 5.93
N SER A 58 -0.02 3.14 6.11
CA SER A 58 0.90 2.85 7.22
C SER A 58 0.29 3.20 8.58
N SER A 59 -0.34 4.37 8.70
CA SER A 59 -1.02 4.81 9.92
C SER A 59 -2.19 3.89 10.28
N LEU A 60 -3.02 3.52 9.30
CA LEU A 60 -4.11 2.56 9.53
C LEU A 60 -3.57 1.17 9.94
N SER A 61 -2.48 0.70 9.32
CA SER A 61 -1.81 -0.56 9.67
C SER A 61 -1.33 -0.54 11.13
N ARG A 62 -0.70 0.55 11.57
CA ARG A 62 -0.31 0.76 12.99
C ARG A 62 -1.51 0.78 13.93
N LEU A 63 -2.54 1.56 13.63
CA LEU A 63 -3.70 1.77 14.51
C LEU A 63 -4.61 0.54 14.64
N THR A 64 -4.63 -0.36 13.65
CA THR A 64 -5.49 -1.55 13.64
C THR A 64 -4.75 -2.86 13.92
N GLY A 65 -3.42 -2.87 13.89
CA GLY A 65 -2.61 -4.08 13.91
C GLY A 65 -2.68 -4.93 12.63
N MET A 66 -3.46 -4.52 11.63
CA MET A 66 -3.52 -5.20 10.33
C MET A 66 -2.22 -4.97 9.55
N THR A 67 -1.73 -5.98 8.82
CA THR A 67 -0.54 -5.81 7.97
C THR A 67 -0.85 -4.92 6.76
N MET A 68 0.13 -4.13 6.28
CA MET A 68 -0.07 -3.27 5.10
C MET A 68 -0.63 -4.02 3.86
N PRO A 69 -0.20 -5.25 3.52
CA PRO A 69 -0.81 -6.01 2.44
C PRO A 69 -2.30 -6.32 2.67
N LEU A 70 -2.69 -6.70 3.90
CA LEU A 70 -4.09 -6.98 4.24
C LEU A 70 -4.95 -5.71 4.15
N VAL A 71 -4.42 -4.57 4.61
CA VAL A 71 -5.07 -3.26 4.46
C VAL A 71 -5.27 -2.93 2.97
N LEU A 72 -4.22 -3.02 2.16
CA LEU A 72 -4.26 -2.70 0.73
C LEU A 72 -5.20 -3.62 -0.08
N GLU A 73 -5.19 -4.93 0.20
CA GLU A 73 -6.11 -5.88 -0.47
C GLU A 73 -7.57 -5.64 -0.06
N SER A 74 -7.84 -5.41 1.22
CA SER A 74 -9.19 -5.15 1.75
C SER A 74 -9.77 -3.80 1.28
N PHE A 75 -8.89 -2.80 1.12
CA PHE A 75 -9.22 -1.52 0.51
C PHE A 75 -9.48 -1.68 -1.00
N GLY A 76 -8.61 -2.38 -1.73
CA GLY A 76 -8.74 -2.58 -3.17
C GLY A 76 -10.06 -3.25 -3.58
N ASP A 77 -10.50 -4.25 -2.81
CA ASP A 77 -11.81 -4.91 -2.97
C ASP A 77 -12.98 -3.91 -3.00
N LYS A 78 -12.94 -2.88 -2.14
CA LYS A 78 -13.97 -1.83 -2.06
C LYS A 78 -13.76 -0.69 -3.04
N LEU A 79 -12.51 -0.36 -3.37
CA LEU A 79 -12.17 0.62 -4.39
C LEU A 79 -12.67 0.19 -5.79
N ALA A 80 -12.72 -1.12 -6.08
CA ALA A 80 -13.10 -1.63 -7.40
C ALA A 80 -14.46 -1.13 -7.91
N ALA A 81 -15.48 -1.05 -7.04
CA ALA A 81 -16.81 -0.56 -7.42
C ALA A 81 -16.78 0.91 -7.85
N GLU A 82 -16.04 1.74 -7.12
CA GLU A 82 -15.87 3.17 -7.42
C GLU A 82 -15.01 3.38 -8.68
N LEU A 83 -14.01 2.54 -8.91
CA LEU A 83 -13.25 2.54 -10.17
C LEU A 83 -14.12 2.17 -11.36
N LEU A 84 -14.93 1.11 -11.29
CA LEU A 84 -15.87 0.76 -12.37
C LEU A 84 -16.86 1.90 -12.64
N ARG A 85 -17.33 2.60 -11.60
CA ARG A 85 -18.19 3.78 -11.74
C ARG A 85 -17.50 4.97 -12.42
N VAL A 86 -16.26 5.29 -12.03
CA VAL A 86 -15.49 6.43 -12.58
C VAL A 86 -14.97 6.16 -14.00
N TYR A 87 -14.51 4.93 -14.26
CA TYR A 87 -14.02 4.52 -15.58
C TYR A 87 -15.15 4.08 -16.52
N GLY A 88 -16.42 4.00 -16.08
CA GLY A 88 -17.55 3.50 -16.88
C GLY A 88 -17.69 4.17 -18.25
N GLY A 89 -17.40 5.47 -18.35
CA GLY A 89 -17.34 6.21 -19.62
C GLY A 89 -16.08 5.96 -20.48
N LEU A 90 -15.36 4.85 -20.26
CA LEU A 90 -14.21 4.33 -21.02
C LEU A 90 -14.30 2.79 -21.23
N LEU A 91 -15.29 2.12 -20.63
CA LEU A 91 -15.50 0.67 -20.73
C LEU A 91 -16.46 0.35 -21.88
N ASP A 92 -16.19 -0.71 -22.64
CA ASP A 92 -17.20 -1.31 -23.52
C ASP A 92 -18.23 -2.06 -22.66
N PRO A 93 -19.56 -1.84 -22.80
CA PRO A 93 -20.58 -2.55 -22.03
C PRO A 93 -20.58 -4.08 -22.18
N ARG A 94 -19.85 -4.62 -23.16
CA ARG A 94 -19.68 -6.07 -23.38
C ARG A 94 -18.46 -6.66 -22.67
N TRP A 95 -17.57 -5.82 -22.12
CA TRP A 95 -16.35 -6.28 -21.44
C TRP A 95 -16.66 -7.03 -20.16
N ARG A 96 -16.04 -8.20 -20.02
CA ARG A 96 -15.97 -9.01 -18.81
C ARG A 96 -14.74 -8.61 -17.99
N VAL A 97 -14.59 -9.15 -16.78
CA VAL A 97 -13.48 -8.79 -15.88
C VAL A 97 -12.11 -8.93 -16.56
N LEU A 98 -11.86 -10.03 -17.30
CA LEU A 98 -10.59 -10.21 -18.02
C LEU A 98 -10.39 -9.20 -19.17
N ASP A 99 -11.48 -8.73 -19.79
CA ASP A 99 -11.42 -7.72 -20.85
C ASP A 99 -11.11 -6.32 -20.27
N VAL A 100 -11.62 -6.00 -19.07
CA VAL A 100 -11.23 -4.80 -18.31
C VAL A 100 -9.74 -4.85 -17.91
N LEU A 101 -9.23 -6.05 -17.59
CA LEU A 101 -7.83 -6.23 -17.19
C LEU A 101 -6.84 -6.24 -18.36
N ILE A 102 -7.20 -6.77 -19.52
CA ILE A 102 -6.32 -6.68 -20.71
C ILE A 102 -6.22 -5.23 -21.23
N HIS A 103 -7.30 -4.44 -21.12
CA HIS A 103 -7.32 -3.02 -21.48
C HIS A 103 -6.91 -2.07 -20.32
N SER A 104 -6.32 -2.58 -19.22
CA SER A 104 -6.05 -1.76 -18.02
C SER A 104 -5.08 -0.60 -18.27
N GLU A 105 -4.11 -0.79 -19.16
CA GLU A 105 -3.12 0.20 -19.58
C GLU A 105 -3.80 1.38 -20.30
N GLU A 106 -4.53 1.08 -21.37
CA GLU A 106 -5.32 2.03 -22.15
C GLU A 106 -6.39 2.74 -21.28
N LEU A 107 -6.97 2.06 -20.29
CA LEU A 107 -7.90 2.66 -19.34
C LEU A 107 -7.22 3.72 -18.46
N VAL A 108 -6.10 3.37 -17.82
CA VAL A 108 -5.35 4.28 -16.95
C VAL A 108 -4.85 5.51 -17.72
N GLU A 109 -4.31 5.31 -18.92
CA GLU A 109 -3.75 6.39 -19.74
C GLU A 109 -4.82 7.34 -20.29
N ARG A 110 -5.95 6.82 -20.78
CA ARG A 110 -7.09 7.66 -21.21
C ARG A 110 -7.72 8.41 -20.03
N MET A 111 -7.70 7.86 -18.82
CA MET A 111 -8.16 8.57 -17.63
C MET A 111 -7.18 9.68 -17.20
N ALA A 112 -5.87 9.42 -17.28
CA ALA A 112 -4.85 10.44 -17.02
C ALA A 112 -4.92 11.60 -18.04
N GLN A 113 -5.12 11.31 -19.33
CA GLN A 113 -5.37 12.31 -20.38
C GLN A 113 -6.61 13.17 -20.09
N ARG A 114 -7.73 12.55 -19.66
CA ARG A 114 -8.94 13.28 -19.23
C ARG A 114 -8.70 14.21 -18.03
N ASN A 115 -7.66 13.97 -17.24
CA ASN A 115 -7.24 14.79 -16.11
C ASN A 115 -6.10 15.78 -16.45
N GLY A 116 -5.68 15.86 -17.71
CA GLY A 116 -4.68 16.82 -18.19
C GLY A 116 -3.24 16.30 -18.31
N ASP A 117 -2.98 15.00 -18.15
CA ASP A 117 -1.68 14.42 -18.44
C ASP A 117 -1.47 14.26 -19.96
N ILE A 118 -0.44 14.91 -20.50
CA ILE A 118 -0.11 14.91 -21.93
C ILE A 118 0.76 13.72 -22.35
N THR A 119 1.40 13.03 -21.40
CA THR A 119 2.29 11.89 -21.64
C THR A 119 2.14 10.85 -20.53
N PRO A 120 0.93 10.29 -20.34
CA PRO A 120 0.71 9.31 -19.29
C PRO A 120 1.51 8.03 -19.57
N GLN A 121 1.86 7.34 -18.49
CA GLN A 121 2.49 6.02 -18.55
C GLN A 121 1.84 5.14 -17.48
N SER A 122 1.13 4.10 -17.90
CA SER A 122 0.53 3.18 -16.94
C SER A 122 1.62 2.41 -16.17
N PRO A 123 1.56 2.35 -14.83
CA PRO A 123 2.42 1.44 -14.06
C PRO A 123 1.94 -0.02 -14.15
N LEU A 124 0.84 -0.30 -14.86
CA LEU A 124 0.15 -1.58 -14.96
C LEU A 124 -0.17 -1.90 -16.43
N THR A 125 0.40 -3.00 -16.95
CA THR A 125 0.15 -3.49 -18.30
C THR A 125 -0.47 -4.89 -18.29
N GLY A 126 -1.26 -5.21 -19.31
CA GLY A 126 -1.98 -6.48 -19.43
C GLY A 126 -1.57 -7.24 -20.69
N ARG A 127 -1.36 -8.56 -20.58
CA ARG A 127 -1.18 -9.44 -21.74
C ARG A 127 -1.94 -10.75 -21.54
N TRP A 128 -2.38 -11.37 -22.64
CA TRP A 128 -2.90 -12.74 -22.57
C TRP A 128 -1.77 -13.72 -22.26
N GLY A 129 -2.07 -14.67 -21.38
CA GLY A 129 -1.22 -15.82 -21.09
C GLY A 129 -1.52 -16.99 -22.04
N LYS A 130 -1.21 -18.22 -21.61
CA LYS A 130 -1.28 -19.40 -22.50
C LYS A 130 -2.55 -20.22 -22.36
N ASP A 131 -3.15 -20.23 -21.18
CA ASP A 131 -4.28 -21.07 -20.79
C ASP A 131 -5.59 -20.27 -20.64
N GLY A 132 -5.63 -19.04 -21.19
CA GLY A 132 -6.77 -18.13 -21.15
C GLY A 132 -6.80 -17.17 -19.95
N GLU A 133 -5.70 -17.12 -19.18
CA GLU A 133 -5.44 -16.13 -18.13
C GLU A 133 -4.98 -14.78 -18.71
N VAL A 134 -5.20 -13.70 -17.96
CA VAL A 134 -4.53 -12.41 -18.20
C VAL A 134 -3.36 -12.30 -17.24
N ILE A 135 -2.15 -12.09 -17.78
CA ILE A 135 -0.98 -11.75 -16.98
C ILE A 135 -0.91 -10.23 -16.86
N LEU A 136 -1.11 -9.74 -15.64
CA LEU A 136 -0.87 -8.34 -15.28
C LEU A 136 0.58 -8.16 -14.86
N SER A 137 1.25 -7.17 -15.44
CA SER A 137 2.60 -6.74 -15.07
C SER A 137 2.52 -5.36 -14.42
N TYR A 138 2.98 -5.24 -13.17
CA TYR A 138 2.97 -3.98 -12.41
C TYR A 138 4.38 -3.55 -12.00
N GLN A 139 4.77 -2.33 -12.36
CA GLN A 139 6.04 -1.73 -11.97
C GLN A 139 5.84 -0.32 -11.41
N SER A 140 6.10 -0.14 -10.11
CA SER A 140 6.11 1.18 -9.48
C SER A 140 6.91 1.17 -8.18
N HIS A 141 7.57 2.29 -7.87
CA HIS A 141 8.27 2.49 -6.60
C HIS A 141 7.34 2.42 -5.37
N LEU A 142 6.02 2.65 -5.54
CA LEU A 142 5.03 2.54 -4.46
C LEU A 142 4.73 1.09 -4.04
N LYS A 143 5.11 0.09 -4.86
CA LYS A 143 4.92 -1.36 -4.60
C LYS A 143 3.50 -1.78 -4.19
N HIS A 144 2.46 -1.06 -4.61
CA HIS A 144 1.04 -1.33 -4.31
C HIS A 144 0.44 -2.58 -5.01
N CYS A 145 1.22 -3.65 -5.18
CA CYS A 145 0.78 -4.94 -5.72
C CYS A 145 -0.39 -5.56 -4.94
N ALA A 146 -0.41 -5.40 -3.62
CA ALA A 146 -1.53 -5.78 -2.76
C ALA A 146 -2.82 -5.01 -3.11
N LEU A 147 -2.73 -3.71 -3.42
CA LEU A 147 -3.89 -2.93 -3.84
C LEU A 147 -4.47 -3.46 -5.15
N ILE A 148 -3.61 -3.80 -6.11
CA ILE A 148 -4.01 -4.37 -7.40
C ILE A 148 -4.68 -5.74 -7.22
N LYS A 149 -4.12 -6.61 -6.37
CA LYS A 149 -4.75 -7.90 -6.02
C LYS A 149 -6.15 -7.70 -5.40
N GLY A 150 -6.32 -6.66 -4.58
CA GLY A 150 -7.63 -6.25 -4.06
C GLY A 150 -8.59 -5.77 -5.16
N ILE A 151 -8.16 -4.81 -5.99
CA ILE A 151 -8.96 -4.25 -7.09
C ILE A 151 -9.42 -5.34 -8.06
N VAL A 152 -8.52 -6.24 -8.47
CA VAL A 152 -8.82 -7.36 -9.38
C VAL A 152 -9.90 -8.27 -8.79
N ARG A 153 -9.79 -8.63 -7.50
CA ARG A 153 -10.81 -9.42 -6.78
C ARG A 153 -12.16 -8.68 -6.73
N GLY A 154 -12.13 -7.40 -6.36
CA GLY A 154 -13.32 -6.56 -6.27
C GLY A 154 -14.00 -6.36 -7.64
N MET A 155 -13.24 -6.21 -8.73
CA MET A 155 -13.78 -6.11 -10.09
C MET A 155 -14.48 -7.41 -10.48
N GLY A 156 -13.87 -8.57 -10.19
CA GLY A 156 -14.52 -9.87 -10.41
C GLY A 156 -15.83 -10.01 -9.62
N ALA A 157 -15.85 -9.59 -8.35
CA ALA A 157 -17.07 -9.60 -7.53
C ALA A 157 -18.17 -8.65 -8.05
N ASN A 158 -17.82 -7.43 -8.49
CA ASN A 158 -18.78 -6.44 -9.01
C ASN A 158 -19.30 -6.77 -10.42
N LEU A 159 -18.61 -7.63 -11.17
CA LEU A 159 -19.01 -8.08 -12.51
C LEU A 159 -19.59 -9.51 -12.51
N GLU A 160 -19.94 -10.05 -11.34
CA GLU A 160 -20.46 -11.41 -11.12
C GLU A 160 -19.56 -12.52 -11.71
N GLN A 161 -18.26 -12.25 -11.77
CA GLN A 161 -17.23 -13.06 -12.42
C GLN A 161 -16.02 -13.21 -11.48
N PRO A 162 -16.15 -14.02 -10.41
CA PRO A 162 -15.06 -14.23 -9.45
C PRO A 162 -13.77 -14.67 -10.14
N VAL A 163 -12.64 -14.21 -9.62
CA VAL A 163 -11.31 -14.44 -10.21
C VAL A 163 -10.34 -15.05 -9.21
N LEU A 164 -9.55 -16.00 -9.70
CA LEU A 164 -8.40 -16.55 -9.02
C LEU A 164 -7.15 -15.80 -9.48
N ILE A 165 -6.35 -15.36 -8.52
CA ILE A 165 -5.12 -14.59 -8.74
C ILE A 165 -3.93 -15.40 -8.23
N GLU A 166 -2.93 -15.60 -9.07
CA GLU A 166 -1.69 -16.30 -8.77
C GLU A 166 -0.51 -15.33 -8.93
N GLU A 167 0.34 -15.22 -7.89
CA GLU A 167 1.48 -14.29 -7.88
C GLU A 167 2.74 -15.01 -8.39
N ILE A 168 3.14 -14.71 -9.63
CA ILE A 168 4.31 -15.31 -10.28
C ILE A 168 5.61 -14.65 -9.77
N ARG A 169 5.59 -13.32 -9.61
CA ARG A 169 6.73 -12.51 -9.13
C ARG A 169 6.25 -11.29 -8.36
N CYS A 170 7.09 -10.74 -7.48
CA CYS A 170 6.72 -9.57 -6.66
C CYS A 170 7.90 -8.63 -6.36
N MET A 171 7.66 -7.32 -6.43
CA MET A 171 8.64 -6.29 -6.05
C MET A 171 8.90 -6.22 -4.54
N LEU A 172 8.10 -6.93 -3.73
CA LEU A 172 8.35 -7.13 -2.30
C LEU A 172 9.33 -8.30 -2.05
N THR A 173 9.41 -9.28 -2.97
CA THR A 173 10.35 -10.42 -2.90
C THR A 173 11.62 -10.22 -3.76
N GLY A 174 11.83 -9.02 -4.30
CA GLY A 174 13.05 -8.63 -5.01
C GLY A 174 12.96 -8.60 -6.54
N ALA A 175 11.81 -8.91 -7.13
CA ALA A 175 11.64 -8.79 -8.59
C ALA A 175 11.58 -7.33 -9.06
N THR A 176 11.91 -7.09 -10.33
CA THR A 176 11.86 -5.75 -10.97
C THR A 176 10.44 -5.26 -11.24
N ALA A 177 9.49 -6.18 -11.39
CA ALA A 177 8.06 -5.95 -11.54
C ALA A 177 7.29 -7.05 -10.78
N CYS A 178 6.01 -6.81 -10.50
CA CYS A 178 5.10 -7.85 -10.02
C CYS A 178 4.39 -8.47 -11.23
N GLU A 179 4.33 -9.80 -11.30
CA GLU A 179 3.55 -10.50 -12.33
C GLU A 179 2.44 -11.30 -11.64
N LEU A 180 1.19 -11.03 -12.02
CA LEU A 180 -0.02 -11.67 -11.48
C LEU A 180 -0.77 -12.36 -12.63
N ALA A 181 -0.94 -13.69 -12.56
CA ALA A 181 -1.87 -14.39 -13.43
C ALA A 181 -3.29 -14.29 -12.87
N VAL A 182 -4.23 -13.80 -13.69
CA VAL A 182 -5.64 -13.65 -13.33
C VAL A 182 -6.48 -14.51 -14.27
N ARG A 183 -7.24 -15.43 -13.70
CA ARG A 183 -8.18 -16.29 -14.44
C ARG A 183 -9.53 -16.31 -13.74
N LEU A 184 -10.59 -16.55 -14.50
CA LEU A 184 -11.92 -16.77 -13.91
C LEU A 184 -11.88 -17.97 -12.95
N GLU A 185 -12.52 -17.82 -11.80
CA GLU A 185 -12.86 -18.97 -10.97
C GLU A 185 -13.86 -19.83 -11.74
N ARG A 186 -13.56 -21.12 -11.89
CA ARG A 186 -14.51 -22.07 -12.49
C ARG A 186 -15.58 -22.40 -11.44
N THR A 187 -16.62 -21.57 -11.39
CA THR A 187 -17.89 -21.93 -10.76
C THR A 187 -18.30 -23.30 -11.30
N GLN A 188 -18.32 -24.32 -10.43
CA GLN A 188 -18.83 -25.63 -10.81
C GLN A 188 -20.34 -25.49 -11.04
N GLN A 189 -20.75 -25.33 -12.30
CA GLN A 189 -22.15 -25.45 -12.68
C GLN A 189 -22.66 -26.80 -12.17
N ALA A 190 -23.83 -26.79 -11.52
CA ALA A 190 -24.29 -27.88 -10.66
C ALA A 190 -24.71 -29.14 -11.45
N GLN A 191 -23.74 -29.87 -12.00
CA GLN A 191 -23.93 -31.19 -12.57
C GLN A 191 -24.18 -32.22 -11.45
N GLY A 192 -25.44 -32.30 -11.03
CA GLY A 192 -26.07 -33.57 -10.70
C GLY A 192 -25.53 -34.32 -9.48
N ASN A 193 -25.51 -33.70 -8.30
CA ASN A 193 -26.01 -34.43 -7.13
C ASN A 193 -26.53 -33.55 -5.99
N ALA A 194 -27.72 -33.88 -5.49
CA ALA A 194 -28.37 -33.15 -4.41
C ALA A 194 -27.92 -33.68 -3.04
N ARG A 195 -26.85 -33.13 -2.48
CA ARG A 195 -26.56 -33.25 -1.04
C ARG A 195 -26.44 -31.87 -0.40
N ARG A 196 -27.55 -31.40 0.18
CA ARG A 196 -27.60 -30.15 0.96
C ARG A 196 -26.74 -30.32 2.22
N LEU A 197 -25.51 -29.81 2.17
CA LEU A 197 -24.72 -29.46 3.35
C LEU A 197 -24.54 -27.95 3.32
N THR A 198 -25.54 -27.24 3.85
CA THR A 198 -25.46 -25.79 4.08
C THR A 198 -24.39 -25.51 5.14
N PRO A 199 -23.32 -24.77 4.83
CA PRO A 199 -22.51 -24.15 5.87
C PRO A 199 -23.40 -23.16 6.63
N PRO A 200 -23.30 -23.05 7.97
CA PRO A 200 -23.97 -21.98 8.68
C PRO A 200 -23.40 -20.62 8.22
N ALA A 201 -24.28 -19.66 7.93
CA ALA A 201 -23.85 -18.29 7.68
C ALA A 201 -23.25 -17.70 8.96
N MET A 202 -21.91 -17.68 9.03
CA MET A 202 -21.18 -17.07 10.14
C MET A 202 -21.49 -15.57 10.18
N SER A 203 -22.39 -15.18 11.08
CA SER A 203 -22.70 -13.77 11.31
C SER A 203 -21.43 -12.98 11.62
N TYR A 204 -21.41 -11.71 11.20
CA TYR A 204 -20.34 -10.76 11.50
C TYR A 204 -20.02 -10.68 13.01
N SER A 205 -21.01 -10.91 13.88
CA SER A 205 -20.80 -11.01 15.34
C SER A 205 -19.94 -12.20 15.77
N ALA A 206 -20.01 -13.35 15.08
CA ALA A 206 -19.17 -14.52 15.36
C ALA A 206 -17.71 -14.28 14.96
N VAL A 207 -17.49 -13.62 13.80
CA VAL A 207 -16.14 -13.21 13.37
C VAL A 207 -15.54 -12.18 14.34
N LYS A 208 -16.35 -11.22 14.81
CA LYS A 208 -15.92 -10.24 15.81
C LYS A 208 -15.56 -10.88 17.15
N ALA A 209 -16.33 -11.87 17.62
CA ALA A 209 -16.04 -12.61 18.85
C ALA A 209 -14.77 -13.48 18.75
N ALA A 210 -14.49 -14.08 17.59
CA ALA A 210 -13.30 -14.88 17.36
C ALA A 210 -11.99 -14.06 17.29
N LEU A 211 -12.06 -12.80 16.85
CA LEU A 211 -10.92 -11.89 16.78
C LEU A 211 -10.70 -11.08 18.07
N PHE A 212 -11.74 -10.92 18.89
CA PHE A 212 -11.71 -10.17 20.15
C PHE A 212 -12.32 -10.99 21.29
N THR A 213 -11.66 -12.09 21.68
CA THR A 213 -11.89 -12.71 22.98
C THR A 213 -11.42 -11.74 24.06
N ASP A 214 -12.38 -11.07 24.71
CA ASP A 214 -12.10 -9.99 25.65
C ASP A 214 -11.27 -10.46 26.85
N ARG A 215 -10.20 -9.72 27.16
CA ARG A 215 -9.33 -9.95 28.32
C ARG A 215 -9.81 -9.15 29.54
N SER A 216 -11.14 -9.02 29.70
CA SER A 216 -11.77 -8.17 30.71
C SER A 216 -12.77 -8.89 31.63
N ASP A 217 -12.68 -10.21 31.77
CA ASP A 217 -12.91 -10.79 33.11
C ASP A 217 -11.96 -11.96 33.42
N ARG A 218 -11.05 -11.71 34.35
CA ARG A 218 -10.40 -12.77 35.14
C ARG A 218 -10.07 -12.23 36.53
N SER A 219 -11.11 -11.85 37.27
CA SER A 219 -11.02 -11.60 38.71
C SER A 219 -10.22 -12.72 39.38
N SER A 220 -9.00 -12.39 39.82
CA SER A 220 -8.00 -13.38 40.22
C SER A 220 -8.14 -13.72 41.69
N VAL A 221 -9.21 -14.46 42.01
CA VAL A 221 -9.45 -15.03 43.34
C VAL A 221 -8.32 -16.01 43.66
N LEU A 222 -7.41 -15.59 44.54
CA LEU A 222 -6.37 -16.44 45.11
C LEU A 222 -7.01 -17.44 46.09
N PRO A 223 -6.70 -18.75 46.00
CA PRO A 223 -6.98 -19.68 47.08
C PRO A 223 -6.20 -19.27 48.34
N GLY A 224 -6.89 -19.18 49.48
CA GLY A 224 -6.25 -18.88 50.76
C GLY A 224 -5.34 -20.01 51.26
N PRO A 225 -4.34 -19.71 52.10
CA PRO A 225 -3.41 -20.71 52.61
C PRO A 225 -4.06 -21.60 53.69
N PRO A 226 -3.80 -22.92 53.71
CA PRO A 226 -4.13 -23.76 54.85
C PRO A 226 -3.20 -23.43 56.03
N SER A 227 -3.75 -23.40 57.26
CA SER A 227 -3.01 -23.05 58.48
C SER A 227 -3.17 -24.11 59.56
N SER A 228 -2.07 -24.80 59.89
CA SER A 228 -1.80 -25.34 61.24
C SER A 228 -0.37 -25.87 61.39
N LYS A 229 0.37 -25.33 62.37
CA LYS A 229 1.03 -26.02 63.51
C LYS A 229 1.44 -27.50 63.31
N GLN A 230 2.64 -27.99 63.68
CA GLN A 230 3.76 -27.48 64.52
C GLN A 230 5.00 -28.42 64.31
N GLU A 231 6.24 -28.28 64.84
CA GLU A 231 6.80 -27.39 65.88
C GLU A 231 8.32 -27.04 65.73
N ALA A 232 9.25 -27.92 66.18
CA ALA A 232 10.68 -27.69 66.46
C ALA A 232 11.62 -28.39 65.43
N SER A 233 12.92 -28.07 65.26
CA SER A 233 13.89 -27.63 66.28
C SER A 233 15.16 -26.88 65.79
N SER A 234 15.68 -26.01 66.68
CA SER A 234 17.12 -25.68 66.94
C SER A 234 18.09 -25.16 65.84
N SER A 235 18.54 -23.91 66.03
CA SER A 235 19.91 -23.36 65.75
C SER A 235 20.37 -23.20 64.28
N TRP A 236 21.25 -22.25 63.88
CA TRP A 236 22.30 -21.49 64.60
C TRP A 236 22.44 -19.99 64.23
N ARG A 237 22.73 -19.16 65.25
CA ARG A 237 23.58 -17.94 65.31
C ARG A 237 23.69 -16.93 64.13
N THR A 238 23.01 -15.79 64.31
CA THR A 238 23.56 -14.40 64.32
C THR A 238 24.83 -14.02 63.53
N ASN A 239 24.74 -12.99 62.68
CA ASN A 239 25.25 -11.63 63.02
C ASN A 239 24.76 -10.51 62.08
N LEU A 240 24.82 -9.26 62.56
CA LEU A 240 24.49 -7.98 61.88
C LEU A 240 25.67 -7.00 62.01
N THR A 241 25.84 -6.03 61.09
CA THR A 241 26.30 -4.62 61.32
C THR A 241 26.45 -3.81 60.00
N THR A 242 25.47 -2.94 59.71
CA THR A 242 25.55 -1.48 59.48
C THR A 242 26.70 -0.79 58.67
N ILE A 243 26.39 -0.21 57.47
CA ILE A 243 26.40 1.24 57.00
C ILE A 243 27.59 2.19 57.43
N PRO A 244 28.10 3.28 56.73
CA PRO A 244 27.77 4.01 55.45
C PRO A 244 28.99 4.34 54.48
N PRO A 245 28.83 5.14 53.37
CA PRO A 245 29.92 5.66 52.47
C PRO A 245 30.35 7.13 52.73
N PRO A 246 31.37 7.72 52.02
CA PRO A 246 31.09 8.85 51.06
C PRO A 246 32.12 9.22 49.92
N SER A 247 31.63 9.96 48.90
CA SER A 247 32.20 11.14 48.14
C SER A 247 33.52 11.19 47.30
N GLY A 248 33.45 11.97 46.19
CA GLY A 248 34.56 12.55 45.37
C GLY A 248 34.31 12.50 43.84
N VAL A 249 33.88 13.55 43.10
CA VAL A 249 34.49 14.86 42.71
C VAL A 249 35.76 14.70 41.82
N VAL A 250 35.87 14.97 40.49
CA VAL A 250 35.32 15.95 39.48
C VAL A 250 36.12 17.29 39.44
N PRO A 251 36.41 17.99 38.30
CA PRO A 251 36.99 17.60 36.98
C PRO A 251 38.12 18.55 36.47
N ALA A 252 38.73 18.32 35.28
CA ALA A 252 39.57 19.29 34.53
C ALA A 252 39.85 18.81 33.08
N ARG A 253 40.11 19.63 32.03
CA ARG A 253 39.85 21.06 31.74
C ARG A 253 39.92 21.28 30.20
N SER A 254 39.31 22.35 29.70
CA SER A 254 39.19 22.70 28.27
C SER A 254 40.42 23.37 27.62
N SER A 255 40.64 23.16 26.32
CA SER A 255 41.33 24.13 25.44
C SER A 255 41.03 23.99 23.94
N SER A 256 40.63 25.12 23.35
CA SER A 256 40.62 25.53 21.93
C SER A 256 41.17 26.98 21.92
N PRO A 257 41.62 27.62 20.81
CA PRO A 257 41.28 27.38 19.39
C PRO A 257 42.47 27.44 18.40
N SER A 258 42.23 27.42 17.08
CA SER A 258 42.42 28.59 16.17
C SER A 258 42.58 28.23 14.68
N SER A 259 42.12 29.14 13.80
CA SER A 259 42.57 29.39 12.41
C SER A 259 42.33 28.37 11.28
N ALA A 260 41.87 28.88 10.14
CA ALA A 260 41.94 28.24 8.80
C ALA A 260 43.11 28.88 7.97
N PRO A 261 43.45 28.43 6.73
CA PRO A 261 42.60 28.65 5.54
C PRO A 261 42.61 27.51 4.48
N SER A 262 41.82 27.69 3.41
CA SER A 262 41.70 26.77 2.27
C SER A 262 42.73 27.03 1.14
N PRO A 263 43.07 26.02 0.32
CA PRO A 263 43.57 26.19 -1.05
C PRO A 263 42.48 25.95 -2.12
N ALA A 264 42.75 26.38 -3.36
CA ALA A 264 41.82 26.40 -4.50
C ALA A 264 41.82 25.10 -5.36
N PRO A 265 40.78 24.84 -6.19
CA PRO A 265 40.79 23.74 -7.15
C PRO A 265 41.74 23.97 -8.33
N SER A 266 42.30 22.90 -8.88
CA SER A 266 43.22 22.90 -10.02
C SER A 266 42.51 22.91 -11.38
N THR A 267 43.22 23.39 -12.41
CA THR A 267 42.72 23.56 -13.78
C THR A 267 42.99 22.36 -14.69
N SER A 268 42.17 22.19 -15.72
CA SER A 268 42.53 21.47 -16.95
C SER A 268 41.75 22.04 -18.14
N PRO A 269 42.41 22.54 -19.20
CA PRO A 269 41.74 23.08 -20.39
C PRO A 269 41.56 22.01 -21.48
N SER A 270 40.58 22.23 -22.37
CA SER A 270 40.42 21.46 -23.61
C SER A 270 40.18 22.40 -24.79
N THR A 271 41.03 22.36 -25.81
CA THR A 271 41.03 23.29 -26.94
C THR A 271 40.71 22.61 -28.28
N SER A 272 39.58 23.00 -28.88
CA SER A 272 39.40 23.14 -30.35
C SER A 272 39.44 21.85 -31.22
N PRO A 273 39.13 21.91 -32.54
CA PRO A 273 38.52 22.99 -33.33
C PRO A 273 37.25 22.61 -34.16
N SER A 274 36.66 23.67 -34.71
CA SER A 274 35.61 23.84 -35.72
C SER A 274 35.46 22.85 -36.90
N THR A 275 34.24 22.72 -37.41
CA THR A 275 33.90 22.53 -38.85
C THR A 275 32.50 23.16 -39.12
N PRO A 276 32.22 23.76 -40.30
CA PRO A 276 31.12 24.73 -40.43
C PRO A 276 29.92 24.18 -41.29
N PRO A 277 29.06 24.96 -41.97
CA PRO A 277 27.61 24.73 -41.92
C PRO A 277 27.03 23.96 -43.11
N SER A 278 25.92 23.25 -42.88
CA SER A 278 25.02 22.79 -43.95
C SER A 278 24.05 23.90 -44.34
N ALA A 279 23.81 24.08 -45.64
CA ALA A 279 22.83 25.04 -46.13
C ALA A 279 21.46 24.36 -46.29
N GLU A 280 20.42 25.00 -45.74
CA GLU A 280 19.03 24.73 -46.13
C GLU A 280 18.55 25.90 -46.98
N GLY A 281 17.99 25.58 -48.15
CA GLY A 281 17.32 26.55 -49.00
C GLY A 281 16.26 25.86 -49.83
N GLU A 282 14.99 26.20 -49.58
CA GLU A 282 13.88 26.29 -50.54
C GLU A 282 12.57 26.57 -49.76
N PRO A 283 11.90 27.71 -50.00
CA PRO A 283 10.52 27.92 -49.60
C PRO A 283 9.57 27.89 -50.82
N SER A 284 8.50 27.11 -50.72
CA SER A 284 7.17 27.29 -51.37
C SER A 284 7.07 27.64 -52.87
N GLU A 285 6.29 26.87 -53.65
CA GLU A 285 4.96 27.31 -54.13
C GLU A 285 4.24 26.33 -55.10
N LEU A 286 3.00 26.69 -55.42
CA LEU A 286 1.98 25.96 -56.18
C LEU A 286 2.32 25.74 -57.68
N GLY A 287 2.01 24.57 -58.25
CA GLY A 287 2.24 24.26 -59.68
C GLY A 287 1.12 23.47 -60.36
N ARG A 288 0.27 24.14 -61.14
CA ARG A 288 -0.94 23.61 -61.83
C ARG A 288 -0.72 22.44 -62.80
N ARG A 289 -1.72 21.55 -62.86
CA ARG A 289 -2.36 20.94 -64.06
C ARG A 289 -1.45 20.54 -65.26
N ARG A 290 -1.46 19.24 -65.59
CA ARG A 290 -2.28 18.73 -66.70
C ARG A 290 -2.60 17.25 -66.54
#